data_AF-A0A355GAW8-F1
#
_entry.id   AF-A0A355GAW8-F1
#
_cell.length_a   1.000
_cell.length_b   1.000
_cell.length_c   1.000
_cell.angle_alpha   90.00
_cell.angle_beta   90.00
_cell.angle_gamma   90.00
#
_symmetry.space_group_name_H-M   'P 1'
#
loop_
_entity.id
_entity.type
_entity.pdbx_description
1 polymer ?
#
loop_
_entity_poly.entity_id
_entity_poly.type
_entity_poly.pdbx_seq_one_letter_code
_entity_poly.pdbx_strand_id
1 'polypeptide(L)'
;DRQVGKVLTALDELGLRENTIVIVWGDHGWFLGDSALWAKHAPLERALKSTLMIRAPGVSAAGLKSAALVETVDIYPTLIDLCQPAFRKTEYPLDGKSLKPILTGEQKEIREAALSYWNDAVSVRTQQYRLTTTLNKGKPGKIELYDIIETPDPVENLAKSKPEVVKKLLQYLPAQKK
;
A
#
# COMPACT_ATOMS: atom_id res chain seq x y z
N ASP A 1 -12.96 -9.00 -14.71
CA ASP A 1 -12.10 -10.05 -15.28
C ASP A 1 -12.15 -10.10 -16.82
N ARG A 2 -13.24 -10.58 -17.46
CA ARG A 2 -13.34 -10.71 -18.93
C ARG A 2 -12.87 -9.50 -19.76
N GLN A 3 -13.16 -8.27 -19.32
CA GLN A 3 -12.73 -7.05 -20.04
C GLN A 3 -11.22 -6.82 -19.95
N VAL A 4 -10.58 -7.17 -18.83
CA VAL A 4 -9.12 -7.15 -18.70
C VAL A 4 -8.51 -8.15 -19.70
N GLY A 5 -9.10 -9.35 -19.81
CA GLY A 5 -8.71 -10.35 -20.81
C GLY A 5 -8.70 -9.79 -22.23
N LYS A 6 -9.72 -9.04 -22.64
CA LYS A 6 -9.76 -8.41 -23.98
C LYS A 6 -8.61 -7.45 -24.22
N VAL A 7 -8.26 -6.63 -23.22
CA VAL A 7 -7.12 -5.69 -23.33
C VAL A 7 -5.82 -6.47 -23.48
N LEU A 8 -5.64 -7.54 -22.70
CA LEU A 8 -4.45 -8.39 -22.77
C LEU A 8 -4.33 -9.10 -24.12
N THR A 9 -5.43 -9.67 -24.63
CA THR A 9 -5.47 -10.28 -25.96
C THR A 9 -5.10 -9.29 -27.06
N ALA A 10 -5.59 -8.05 -26.98
CA ALA A 10 -5.21 -7.02 -27.96
C ALA A 10 -3.70 -6.68 -27.89
N LEU A 11 -3.09 -6.66 -26.71
CA LEU A 11 -1.63 -6.49 -26.58
C LEU A 11 -0.86 -7.64 -27.24
N ASP A 12 -1.36 -8.86 -27.14
CA ASP A 12 -0.76 -10.05 -27.77
C ASP A 12 -0.92 -9.99 -29.31
N GLU A 13 -2.12 -9.73 -29.81
CA GLU A 13 -2.43 -9.62 -31.25
C GLU A 13 -1.63 -8.51 -31.94
N LEU A 14 -1.37 -7.40 -31.24
CA LEU A 14 -0.57 -6.28 -31.76
C LEU A 14 0.94 -6.48 -31.58
N GLY A 15 1.39 -7.59 -30.97
CA GLY A 15 2.80 -7.83 -30.68
C GLY A 15 3.42 -6.85 -29.67
N LEU A 16 2.59 -6.14 -28.89
CA LEU A 16 3.02 -5.13 -27.93
C LEU A 16 3.30 -5.71 -26.54
N ARG A 17 2.93 -6.96 -26.32
CA ARG A 17 3.02 -7.63 -25.03
C ARG A 17 4.41 -7.49 -24.40
N GLU A 18 5.48 -7.84 -25.11
CA GLU A 18 6.83 -7.85 -24.53
C GLU A 18 7.44 -6.46 -24.29
N ASN A 19 6.78 -5.39 -24.73
CA ASN A 19 7.19 -4.00 -24.48
C ASN A 19 6.12 -3.21 -23.68
N THR A 20 5.23 -3.91 -22.98
CA THR A 20 4.16 -3.28 -22.20
C THR A 20 4.19 -3.73 -20.74
N ILE A 21 4.32 -2.76 -19.84
CA ILE A 21 4.09 -2.94 -18.40
C ILE A 21 2.58 -2.93 -18.16
N VAL A 22 2.07 -3.93 -17.46
CA VAL A 22 0.66 -4.02 -17.08
C VAL A 22 0.56 -3.97 -15.56
N ILE A 23 -0.27 -3.07 -15.05
CA ILE A 23 -0.58 -2.95 -13.62
C ILE A 23 -2.09 -3.09 -13.45
N VAL A 24 -2.51 -4.03 -12.62
CA VAL A 24 -3.90 -4.16 -12.18
C VAL A 24 -3.93 -3.82 -10.70
N TRP A 25 -4.68 -2.79 -10.32
CA TRP A 25 -4.81 -2.40 -8.92
C TRP A 25 -6.24 -2.02 -8.55
N GLY A 26 -6.56 -2.12 -7.26
CA GLY A 26 -7.76 -1.55 -6.65
C GLY A 26 -7.42 -0.25 -5.93
N ASP A 27 -8.31 0.73 -5.95
CA ASP A 27 -8.14 2.00 -5.24
C ASP A 27 -8.35 1.85 -3.72
N HIS A 28 -9.26 0.97 -3.31
CA HIS A 28 -9.51 0.60 -1.92
C HIS A 28 -10.23 -0.77 -1.84
N GLY A 29 -10.38 -1.29 -0.63
CA GLY A 29 -11.27 -2.42 -0.33
C GLY A 29 -12.68 -1.98 0.10
N TRP A 30 -13.48 -2.89 0.62
CA TRP A 30 -14.88 -2.63 0.96
C TRP A 30 -15.36 -3.51 2.12
N PHE A 31 -16.07 -2.88 3.06
CA PHE A 31 -16.79 -3.52 4.15
C PHE A 31 -18.21 -3.89 3.72
N LEU A 32 -18.64 -5.10 4.04
CA LEU A 32 -19.99 -5.63 3.73
C LEU A 32 -20.81 -5.90 5.01
N GLY A 33 -20.53 -5.16 6.09
CA GLY A 33 -21.06 -5.40 7.43
C GLY A 33 -19.99 -5.86 8.43
N ASP A 34 -18.77 -6.14 7.97
CA ASP A 34 -17.64 -6.49 8.84
C ASP A 34 -17.35 -5.33 9.81
N SER A 35 -17.03 -5.67 11.07
CA SER A 35 -16.83 -4.68 12.15
C SER A 35 -18.00 -3.70 12.35
N ALA A 36 -19.22 -4.08 11.96
CA ALA A 36 -20.41 -3.22 11.93
C ALA A 36 -20.24 -1.97 11.03
N LEU A 37 -19.36 -2.05 10.03
CA LEU A 37 -19.11 -1.00 9.05
C LEU A 37 -19.68 -1.39 7.69
N TRP A 38 -20.09 -0.38 6.93
CA TRP A 38 -20.46 -0.51 5.52
C TRP A 38 -19.61 0.45 4.68
N ALA A 39 -19.33 0.07 3.44
CA ALA A 39 -18.51 0.83 2.51
C ALA A 39 -17.02 0.87 2.88
N LYS A 40 -16.34 2.01 2.70
CA LYS A 40 -14.86 2.09 2.72
C LYS A 40 -14.30 3.19 3.63
N HIS A 41 -15.18 3.91 4.32
CA HIS A 41 -14.87 5.16 4.99
C HIS A 41 -14.23 4.96 6.37
N ALA A 42 -13.21 4.09 6.43
CA ALA A 42 -12.46 3.78 7.64
C ALA A 42 -11.01 3.43 7.31
N PRO A 43 -10.02 3.92 8.07
CA PRO A 43 -8.61 3.65 7.82
C PRO A 43 -8.16 2.30 8.42
N LEU A 44 -8.92 1.23 8.11
CA LEU A 44 -8.72 -0.13 8.61
C LEU A 44 -8.26 -1.09 7.51
N GLU A 45 -7.76 -2.27 7.89
CA GLU A 45 -7.10 -3.21 6.97
C GLU A 45 -7.96 -3.56 5.77
N ARG A 46 -9.23 -3.91 5.97
CA ARG A 46 -10.13 -4.31 4.88
C ARG A 46 -10.40 -3.21 3.86
N ALA A 47 -10.48 -1.94 4.27
CA ALA A 47 -10.65 -0.83 3.34
C ALA A 47 -9.33 -0.41 2.67
N LEU A 48 -8.18 -0.65 3.31
CA LEU A 48 -6.89 -0.13 2.83
C LEU A 48 -6.04 -1.18 2.10
N LYS A 49 -6.29 -2.47 2.30
CA LYS A 49 -5.60 -3.56 1.60
C LYS A 49 -6.31 -3.87 0.28
N SER A 50 -5.92 -3.16 -0.78
CA SER A 50 -6.43 -3.39 -2.13
C SER A 50 -5.56 -4.37 -2.94
N THR A 51 -6.08 -4.80 -4.10
CA THR A 51 -5.34 -5.62 -5.05
C THR A 51 -4.21 -4.81 -5.70
N LEU A 52 -3.05 -5.44 -5.89
CA LEU A 52 -1.97 -4.92 -6.75
C LEU A 52 -1.28 -6.11 -7.44
N MET A 53 -1.24 -6.09 -8.77
CA MET A 53 -0.51 -7.03 -9.61
C MET A 53 0.26 -6.24 -10.67
N ILE A 54 1.55 -6.54 -10.83
CA ILE A 54 2.42 -5.87 -11.79
C ILE A 54 3.11 -6.92 -12.65
N ARG A 55 3.03 -6.74 -13.97
CA ARG A 55 3.80 -7.49 -14.96
C ARG A 55 4.68 -6.50 -15.72
N ALA A 56 5.98 -6.60 -15.52
CA ALA A 56 7.00 -5.81 -16.21
C ALA A 56 7.89 -6.76 -17.03
N PRO A 57 7.81 -6.74 -18.37
CA PRO A 57 8.64 -7.60 -19.23
C PRO A 57 10.12 -7.50 -18.88
N GLY A 58 10.81 -8.64 -18.81
CA GLY A 58 12.24 -8.71 -18.47
C GLY A 58 12.61 -8.32 -17.04
N VAL A 59 11.64 -7.96 -16.18
CA VAL A 59 11.89 -7.52 -14.81
C VAL A 59 11.12 -8.36 -13.78
N SER A 60 9.80 -8.48 -13.94
CA SER A 60 8.99 -9.22 -12.95
C SER A 60 9.10 -10.72 -13.16
N ALA A 61 9.40 -11.48 -12.10
CA ALA A 61 9.36 -12.94 -12.14
C ALA A 61 7.91 -13.47 -12.16
N ALA A 62 7.61 -14.35 -13.12
CA ALA A 62 6.28 -14.93 -13.26
C ALA A 62 5.88 -15.74 -12.02
N GLY A 63 4.67 -15.50 -11.49
CA GLY A 63 4.15 -16.20 -10.31
C GLY A 63 4.75 -15.77 -8.97
N LEU A 64 5.67 -14.79 -8.96
CA LEU A 64 6.23 -14.25 -7.72
C LEU A 64 5.12 -13.64 -6.85
N LYS A 65 5.07 -14.04 -5.59
CA LYS A 65 4.21 -13.45 -4.57
C LYS A 65 5.09 -12.74 -3.55
N SER A 66 4.71 -11.52 -3.19
CA SER A 66 5.41 -10.74 -2.17
C SER A 66 4.47 -10.31 -1.05
N ALA A 67 4.97 -10.37 0.18
CA ALA A 67 4.31 -9.82 1.37
C ALA A 67 4.89 -8.44 1.76
N ALA A 68 5.70 -7.83 0.90
CA ALA A 68 6.26 -6.50 1.14
C ALA A 68 5.16 -5.47 1.38
N LEU A 69 5.42 -4.53 2.29
CA LEU A 69 4.55 -3.37 2.51
C LEU A 69 4.70 -2.38 1.36
N VAL A 70 3.63 -2.19 0.60
CA VAL A 70 3.55 -1.28 -0.55
C VAL A 70 2.46 -0.23 -0.37
N GLU A 71 2.62 0.91 -1.01
CA GLU A 71 1.68 2.03 -1.03
C GLU A 71 1.34 2.35 -2.50
N THR A 72 0.14 2.85 -2.78
CA THR A 72 -0.25 3.19 -4.17
C THR A 72 0.63 4.27 -4.78
N VAL A 73 1.22 5.15 -3.96
CA VAL A 73 2.19 6.17 -4.39
C VAL A 73 3.51 5.57 -4.90
N ASP A 74 3.76 4.28 -4.69
CA ASP A 74 4.95 3.58 -5.21
C ASP A 74 4.87 3.30 -6.70
N ILE A 75 3.67 3.30 -7.28
CA ILE A 75 3.47 3.00 -8.70
C ILE A 75 4.24 4.00 -9.56
N TYR A 76 4.20 5.29 -9.21
CA TYR A 76 4.88 6.34 -9.96
C TYR A 76 6.41 6.20 -10.00
N PRO A 77 7.14 6.15 -8.86
CA PRO A 77 8.58 5.93 -8.87
C PRO A 77 8.98 4.57 -9.48
N THR A 78 8.13 3.54 -9.35
CA THR A 78 8.35 2.26 -10.04
C THR A 78 8.34 2.43 -11.56
N LEU A 79 7.36 3.16 -12.10
CA LEU A 79 7.28 3.42 -13.53
C LEU A 79 8.46 4.28 -14.03
N ILE A 80 8.91 5.25 -13.23
CA ILE A 80 10.13 6.03 -13.58
C ILE A 80 11.35 5.11 -13.68
N ASP A 81 11.56 4.23 -12.71
CA ASP A 81 12.69 3.29 -12.67
C ASP A 81 12.65 2.27 -13.82
N LEU A 82 11.47 1.78 -14.16
CA LEU A 82 11.29 0.81 -15.25
C LEU A 82 11.36 1.43 -16.65
N CYS A 83 10.73 2.60 -16.85
CA CYS A 83 10.63 3.22 -18.17
C CYS A 83 11.80 4.15 -18.50
N GLN A 84 12.58 4.58 -17.51
CA GLN A 84 13.76 5.44 -17.67
C GLN A 84 13.50 6.66 -18.60
N PRO A 85 12.54 7.53 -18.26
CA PRO A 85 12.20 8.67 -19.10
C PRO A 85 13.38 9.65 -19.25
N ALA A 86 13.30 10.53 -20.25
CA ALA A 86 14.37 11.49 -20.54
C ALA A 86 14.64 12.48 -19.38
N PHE A 87 13.63 12.77 -18.56
CA PHE A 87 13.81 13.60 -17.38
C PHE A 87 14.54 12.82 -16.27
N ARG A 88 15.42 13.52 -15.55
CA ARG A 88 16.24 12.93 -14.48
C ARG A 88 15.79 13.31 -13.06
N LYS A 89 14.84 14.25 -12.94
CA LYS A 89 14.31 14.71 -11.66
C LYS A 89 12.84 15.05 -11.77
N THR A 90 12.10 14.81 -10.71
CA THR A 90 10.76 15.33 -10.48
C THR A 90 10.85 16.73 -9.90
N GLU A 91 9.77 17.51 -10.01
CA GLU A 91 9.71 18.86 -9.41
C GLU A 91 9.78 18.81 -7.87
N TYR A 92 9.12 17.80 -7.28
CA TYR A 92 9.09 17.56 -5.85
C TYR A 92 9.67 16.18 -5.51
N PRO A 93 10.22 16.00 -4.30
CA PRO A 93 10.56 14.68 -3.78
C PRO A 93 9.35 13.75 -3.83
N LEU A 94 9.59 12.48 -4.14
CA LEU A 94 8.55 11.45 -4.12
C LEU A 94 8.54 10.77 -2.76
N ASP A 95 7.35 10.60 -2.19
CA ASP A 95 7.16 9.84 -0.95
C ASP A 95 7.18 8.32 -1.20
N GLY A 96 6.81 7.90 -2.41
CA GLY A 96 6.83 6.49 -2.83
C GLY A 96 8.25 5.97 -3.10
N LYS A 97 8.37 4.64 -3.12
CA LYS A 97 9.61 3.91 -3.40
C LYS A 97 9.40 3.00 -4.61
N SER A 98 10.44 2.84 -5.44
CA SER A 98 10.38 1.89 -6.55
C SER A 98 10.19 0.45 -6.03
N LEU A 99 9.23 -0.26 -6.61
CA LEU A 99 8.95 -1.67 -6.33
C LEU A 99 9.85 -2.61 -7.14
N LYS A 100 10.70 -2.10 -8.03
CA LYS A 100 11.55 -2.93 -8.89
C LYS A 100 12.35 -4.01 -8.13
N PRO A 101 12.99 -3.74 -6.97
CA PRO A 101 13.68 -4.77 -6.20
C PRO A 101 12.75 -5.87 -5.67
N ILE A 102 11.47 -5.55 -5.45
CA ILE A 102 10.45 -6.54 -5.08
C ILE A 102 10.04 -7.36 -6.31
N LEU A 103 9.89 -6.72 -7.48
CA LEU A 103 9.49 -7.39 -8.73
C LEU A 103 10.54 -8.39 -9.22
N THR A 104 11.83 -8.08 -9.02
CA THR A 104 12.96 -8.97 -9.37
C THR A 104 13.22 -10.04 -8.30
N GLY A 105 12.63 -9.92 -7.11
CA GLY A 105 12.88 -10.79 -5.97
C GLY A 105 14.23 -10.54 -5.26
N GLU A 106 14.94 -9.48 -5.62
CA GLU A 106 16.20 -9.06 -4.97
C GLU A 106 16.01 -8.65 -3.52
N GLN A 107 14.87 -8.03 -3.20
CA GLN A 107 14.53 -7.62 -1.84
C GLN A 107 13.18 -8.19 -1.42
N LYS A 108 13.07 -8.53 -0.12
CA LYS A 108 11.80 -8.95 0.49
C LYS A 108 10.94 -7.77 0.93
N GLU A 109 11.56 -6.63 1.24
CA GLU A 109 10.90 -5.46 1.83
C GLU A 109 11.59 -4.17 1.36
N ILE A 110 10.83 -3.07 1.26
CA ILE A 110 11.35 -1.72 0.92
C ILE A 110 11.04 -0.67 2.00
N ARG A 111 10.19 -1.03 2.98
CA ARG A 111 9.79 -0.20 4.12
C ARG A 111 9.28 -1.08 5.26
N GLU A 112 9.39 -0.56 6.47
CA GLU A 112 8.88 -1.21 7.69
C GLU A 112 7.41 -0.90 7.99
N ALA A 113 6.91 0.24 7.50
CA ALA A 113 5.54 0.69 7.76
C ALA A 113 4.96 1.47 6.58
N ALA A 114 3.70 1.20 6.24
CA ALA A 114 2.92 1.93 5.25
C ALA A 114 1.91 2.88 5.94
N LEU A 115 1.65 4.03 5.33
CA LEU A 115 0.78 5.07 5.82
C LEU A 115 -0.52 5.16 5.01
N SER A 116 -1.60 5.55 5.67
CA SER A 116 -2.90 5.80 5.03
C SER A 116 -3.67 6.87 5.76
N TYR A 117 -4.57 7.55 5.07
CA TYR A 117 -5.26 8.73 5.58
C TYR A 117 -6.76 8.65 5.27
N TRP A 118 -7.59 9.10 6.22
CA TRP A 118 -9.01 9.32 6.02
C TRP A 118 -9.49 10.44 6.95
N ASN A 119 -9.92 11.57 6.39
CA ASN A 119 -10.20 12.81 7.15
C ASN A 119 -9.00 13.21 8.03
N ASP A 120 -9.21 13.36 9.34
CA ASP A 120 -8.18 13.64 10.34
C ASP A 120 -7.48 12.37 10.84
N ALA A 121 -7.90 11.18 10.41
CA ALA A 121 -7.31 9.92 10.84
C ALA A 121 -6.11 9.52 9.98
N VAL A 122 -5.07 9.04 10.65
CA VAL A 122 -3.88 8.42 10.06
C VAL A 122 -3.79 6.98 10.53
N SER A 123 -3.45 6.09 9.61
CA SER A 123 -3.14 4.69 9.90
C SER A 123 -1.69 4.39 9.57
N VAL A 124 -1.03 3.68 10.47
CA VAL A 124 0.31 3.11 10.30
C VAL A 124 0.16 1.60 10.29
N ARG A 125 0.54 0.95 9.18
CA ARG A 125 0.48 -0.50 9.02
C ARG A 125 1.87 -1.10 8.90
N THR A 126 2.17 -2.06 9.75
CA THR A 126 3.35 -2.93 9.68
C THR A 126 2.94 -4.34 9.26
N GLN A 127 3.86 -5.30 9.28
CA GLN A 127 3.53 -6.70 8.95
C GLN A 127 2.55 -7.33 9.95
N GLN A 128 2.62 -6.96 11.23
CA GLN A 128 1.77 -7.53 12.28
C GLN A 128 0.69 -6.57 12.77
N TYR A 129 1.01 -5.29 12.90
CA TYR A 129 0.15 -4.33 13.58
C TYR A 129 -0.34 -3.23 12.66
N ARG A 130 -1.59 -2.81 12.89
CA ARG A 130 -2.15 -1.57 12.36
C ARG A 130 -2.52 -0.65 13.51
N LEU A 131 -1.91 0.53 13.56
CA LEU A 131 -2.29 1.62 14.45
C LEU A 131 -3.18 2.61 13.68
N THR A 132 -4.22 3.11 14.31
CA THR A 132 -5.03 4.23 13.82
C THR A 132 -5.05 5.33 14.87
N THR A 133 -4.96 6.58 14.44
CA THR A 133 -5.14 7.72 15.33
C THR A 133 -5.69 8.94 14.61
N THR A 134 -6.47 9.75 15.31
CA THR A 134 -6.84 11.08 14.81
C THR A 134 -5.69 12.06 15.02
N LEU A 135 -5.49 13.00 14.11
CA LEU A 135 -4.52 14.07 14.24
C LEU A 135 -5.23 15.39 14.55
N ASN A 136 -4.98 15.92 15.74
CA ASN A 136 -5.43 17.26 16.11
C ASN A 136 -4.23 18.19 16.19
N LYS A 137 -4.14 19.16 15.26
CA LYS A 137 -2.98 20.05 15.12
C LYS A 137 -1.66 19.26 15.11
N GLY A 138 -1.63 18.16 14.36
CA GLY A 138 -0.46 17.26 14.23
C GLY A 138 -0.09 16.46 15.48
N LYS A 139 -0.94 16.44 16.53
CA LYS A 139 -0.77 15.58 17.69
C LYS A 139 -1.73 14.38 17.61
N PRO A 140 -1.28 13.17 17.95
CA PRO A 140 -2.16 12.00 18.00
C PRO A 140 -3.22 12.18 19.09
N GLY A 141 -4.48 11.92 18.72
CA GLY A 141 -5.65 11.97 19.58
C GLY A 141 -6.02 10.58 20.09
N LYS A 142 -7.20 10.09 19.71
CA LYS A 142 -7.61 8.72 20.04
C LYS A 142 -6.68 7.75 19.33
N ILE A 143 -6.14 6.76 20.04
CA ILE A 143 -5.25 5.74 19.48
C ILE A 143 -5.93 4.37 19.58
N GLU A 144 -5.90 3.63 18.49
CA GLU A 144 -6.30 2.23 18.45
C GLU A 144 -5.18 1.41 17.82
N LEU A 145 -4.94 0.22 18.37
CA LEU A 145 -3.90 -0.69 17.91
C LEU A 145 -4.52 -2.07 17.72
N TYR A 146 -4.26 -2.65 16.56
CA TYR A 146 -4.85 -3.90 16.13
C TYR A 146 -3.78 -4.87 15.65
N ASP A 147 -3.83 -6.12 16.11
CA ASP A 147 -3.03 -7.22 15.54
C ASP A 147 -3.80 -7.82 14.36
N ILE A 148 -3.20 -7.77 13.17
CA ILE A 148 -3.83 -8.11 11.89
C ILE A 148 -3.31 -9.43 11.30
N ILE A 149 -2.54 -10.22 12.07
CA ILE A 149 -2.00 -11.51 11.59
C ILE A 149 -3.11 -12.51 11.31
N GLU A 150 -4.04 -12.68 12.26
CA GLU A 150 -5.06 -13.73 12.20
C GLU A 150 -6.28 -13.30 11.37
N THR A 151 -6.66 -12.03 11.45
CA THR A 151 -7.83 -11.49 10.77
C THR A 151 -7.59 -10.04 10.34
N PRO A 152 -8.11 -9.61 9.17
CA PRO A 152 -8.09 -8.20 8.78
C PRO A 152 -9.07 -7.34 9.61
N ASP A 153 -10.01 -7.94 10.35
CA ASP A 153 -11.03 -7.21 11.13
C ASP A 153 -10.95 -7.55 12.63
N PRO A 154 -9.81 -7.30 13.28
CA PRO A 154 -9.68 -7.51 14.72
C PRO A 154 -10.58 -6.51 15.46
N VAL A 155 -11.26 -7.00 16.49
CA VAL A 155 -12.19 -6.19 17.29
C VAL A 155 -11.56 -5.69 18.59
N GLU A 156 -10.48 -6.33 19.03
CA GLU A 156 -9.78 -5.97 20.28
C GLU A 156 -8.79 -4.83 20.04
N ASN A 157 -8.96 -3.73 20.77
CA ASN A 157 -7.98 -2.64 20.79
C ASN A 157 -6.87 -2.91 21.81
N LEU A 158 -5.67 -3.17 21.31
CA LEU A 158 -4.48 -3.51 22.08
C LEU A 158 -3.66 -2.30 22.56
N ALA A 159 -4.11 -1.07 22.32
CA ALA A 159 -3.31 0.13 22.59
C ALA A 159 -2.89 0.24 24.07
N LYS A 160 -3.77 -0.18 25.00
CA LYS A 160 -3.49 -0.16 26.44
C LYS A 160 -2.56 -1.30 26.88
N SER A 161 -2.68 -2.48 26.28
CA SER A 161 -1.91 -3.67 26.66
C SER A 161 -0.53 -3.71 26.00
N LYS A 162 -0.30 -2.99 24.90
CA LYS A 162 0.97 -2.93 24.16
C LYS A 162 1.50 -1.49 23.98
N PRO A 163 1.77 -0.74 25.06
CA PRO A 163 2.19 0.67 24.98
C PRO A 163 3.51 0.86 24.22
N GLU A 164 4.46 -0.08 24.31
CA GLU A 164 5.73 0.00 23.59
C GLU A 164 5.56 -0.11 22.07
N VAL A 165 4.59 -0.94 21.62
CA VAL A 165 4.25 -1.04 20.19
C VAL A 165 3.63 0.27 19.71
N VAL A 166 2.68 0.83 20.48
CA VAL A 166 2.09 2.13 20.18
C VAL A 166 3.19 3.19 20.04
N LYS A 167 4.09 3.29 21.02
CA LYS A 167 5.19 4.26 21.01
C LYS A 167 6.08 4.11 19.78
N LYS A 168 6.43 2.88 19.39
CA LYS A 168 7.18 2.61 18.16
C LYS A 168 6.42 3.07 16.92
N LEU A 169 5.15 2.70 16.79
CA LEU A 169 4.35 3.00 15.60
C LEU A 169 4.05 4.49 15.43
N LEU A 170 3.90 5.23 16.52
CA LEU A 170 3.71 6.69 16.47
C LEU A 170 4.93 7.42 15.87
N GLN A 171 6.12 6.82 15.84
CA GLN A 171 7.31 7.42 15.21
C GLN A 171 7.19 7.51 13.69
N TYR A 172 6.30 6.72 13.07
CA TYR A 172 6.04 6.77 11.63
C TYR A 172 5.05 7.86 11.22
N LEU A 173 4.39 8.53 12.17
CA LEU A 173 3.48 9.61 11.84
C LEU A 173 4.24 10.74 11.14
N PRO A 174 3.64 11.38 10.11
CA PRO A 174 4.29 12.47 9.41
C PRO A 174 4.61 13.60 10.40
N ALA A 175 5.84 14.11 10.35
CA ALA A 175 6.22 15.30 11.09
C ALA A 175 5.32 16.47 10.64
N GLN A 176 4.97 17.36 11.58
CA GLN A 176 4.28 18.60 11.23
C GLN A 176 5.08 19.35 10.15
N LYS A 177 4.51 19.51 8.96
CA LYS A 177 4.95 20.56 8.05
C LYS A 177 4.58 21.89 8.71
N LYS A 178 5.60 22.68 9.06
CA LYS A 178 5.44 24.05 9.54
C LYS A 178 4.77 24.92 8.49
#